data_AF-A0A9E2JI92-F1
#
_entry.id   AF-A0A9E2JI92-F1
#
_cell.length_a   1.000
_cell.length_b   1.000
_cell.length_c   1.000
_cell.angle_alpha   90.00
_cell.angle_beta   90.00
_cell.angle_gamma   90.00
#
_symmetry.space_group_name_H-M   'P 1'
#
loop_
_entity.id
_entity.type
_entity.pdbx_description
1 polymer ?
#
loop_
_entity_poly.entity_id
_entity_poly.type
_entity_poly.pdbx_seq_one_letter_code
_entity_poly.pdbx_strand_id
1 'polypeptide(L)'
;MNKTIPICVLLVLLLAPAAGAVDPPTAITKAQASYMQGKSVDSIGWLREAMQGVWEKTPLTIQNLTLITDQPQGYGVYTPRAGSEFESIDPLIVYFEPIGQTAKKQGDWYTFSMSADFALLDAKDQVLARQADFYKSDTRSRAFNTEFMMSFTVPLKGLAPGQYKAVFTLKDMNSKKKVEFAQPFSVK
;
A
#
# COMPACT_ATOMS: atom_id res chain seq x y z
N MET A 1 14.65 0.98 -72.24
CA MET A 1 15.30 0.96 -70.90
C MET A 1 14.35 1.61 -69.90
N ASN A 2 13.44 0.84 -69.30
CA ASN A 2 12.49 1.34 -68.30
C ASN A 2 13.12 1.24 -66.91
N LYS A 3 13.31 2.39 -66.24
CA LYS A 3 13.75 2.45 -64.85
C LYS A 3 12.52 2.49 -63.94
N THR A 4 12.22 1.37 -63.28
CA THR A 4 11.28 1.32 -62.15
C THR A 4 11.98 1.83 -60.89
N ILE A 5 11.42 2.89 -60.28
CA ILE A 5 11.82 3.42 -58.98
C ILE A 5 10.95 2.73 -57.90
N PRO A 6 11.52 2.13 -56.84
CA PRO A 6 10.70 1.54 -55.79
C PRO A 6 10.18 2.66 -54.85
N ILE A 7 8.88 2.68 -54.63
CA ILE A 7 8.22 3.52 -53.62
C ILE A 7 8.44 2.84 -52.26
N CYS A 8 9.31 3.42 -51.44
CA CYS A 8 9.39 3.09 -50.01
C CYS A 8 8.17 3.70 -49.31
N VAL A 9 7.21 2.86 -48.92
CA VAL A 9 6.11 3.27 -48.03
C VAL A 9 6.69 3.37 -46.62
N LEU A 10 6.89 4.61 -46.16
CA LEU A 10 7.31 4.91 -44.80
C LEU A 10 6.09 4.71 -43.88
N LEU A 11 6.05 3.61 -43.13
CA LEU A 11 5.02 3.35 -42.13
C LEU A 11 5.28 4.25 -40.91
N VAL A 12 4.59 5.38 -40.81
CA VAL A 12 4.65 6.23 -39.62
C VAL A 12 3.77 5.58 -38.54
N LEU A 13 4.40 4.90 -37.57
CA LEU A 13 3.74 4.52 -36.33
C LEU A 13 3.42 5.79 -35.54
N LEU A 14 2.16 6.22 -35.60
CA LEU A 14 1.59 7.17 -34.65
C LEU A 14 1.61 6.52 -33.27
N LEU A 15 2.65 6.81 -32.48
CA LEU A 15 2.62 6.62 -31.03
C LEU A 15 1.52 7.55 -30.49
N ALA A 16 0.32 7.01 -30.31
CA ALA A 16 -0.69 7.67 -29.51
C ALA A 16 -0.06 7.95 -28.13
N PRO A 17 -0.10 9.19 -27.61
CA PRO A 17 0.37 9.44 -26.27
C PRO A 17 -0.40 8.50 -25.35
N ALA A 18 0.33 7.74 -24.52
CA ALA A 18 -0.28 7.04 -23.40
C ALA A 18 -1.14 8.08 -22.69
N ALA A 19 -2.46 7.87 -22.65
CA ALA A 19 -3.38 8.80 -22.03
C ALA A 19 -2.86 9.10 -20.63
N GLY A 20 -2.24 10.27 -20.47
CA GLY A 20 -1.61 10.67 -19.22
C GLY A 20 -2.70 10.78 -18.18
N ALA A 21 -2.41 10.36 -16.95
CA ALA A 21 -3.32 10.57 -15.84
C ALA A 21 -3.73 12.05 -15.80
N VAL A 22 -5.03 12.32 -15.76
CA VAL A 22 -5.58 13.67 -15.62
C VAL A 22 -5.05 14.25 -14.31
N ASP A 23 -4.60 15.50 -14.30
CA ASP A 23 -4.14 16.12 -13.07
C ASP A 23 -5.28 16.20 -12.04
N PRO A 24 -5.01 16.02 -10.73
CA PRO A 24 -6.08 15.94 -9.74
C PRO A 24 -7.04 17.15 -9.73
N PRO A 25 -6.59 18.42 -9.83
CA PRO A 25 -7.49 19.56 -9.92
C PRO A 25 -8.48 19.49 -11.09
N THR A 26 -8.03 19.10 -12.28
CA THR A 26 -8.90 18.91 -13.45
C THR A 26 -9.91 17.78 -13.21
N ALA A 27 -9.47 16.66 -12.66
CA ALA A 27 -10.36 15.53 -12.36
C ALA A 27 -11.43 15.92 -11.32
N ILE A 28 -11.07 16.65 -10.26
CA ILE A 28 -12.02 17.19 -9.27
C ILE A 28 -13.05 18.10 -9.93
N THR A 29 -12.61 19.00 -10.82
CA THR A 29 -13.52 19.91 -11.54
C THR A 29 -14.53 19.14 -12.39
N LYS A 30 -14.09 18.09 -13.09
CA LYS A 30 -14.99 17.20 -13.87
C LYS A 30 -15.93 16.42 -12.97
N ALA A 31 -15.46 15.93 -11.83
CA ALA A 31 -16.29 15.25 -10.85
C ALA A 31 -17.44 16.14 -10.37
N GLN A 32 -17.15 17.40 -10.03
CA GLN A 32 -18.14 18.38 -9.61
C GLN A 32 -19.16 18.65 -10.72
N ALA A 33 -18.70 18.88 -11.96
CA ALA A 33 -19.59 19.13 -13.09
C ALA A 33 -20.54 17.95 -13.36
N SER A 34 -20.05 16.71 -13.29
CA SER A 34 -20.87 15.51 -13.43
C SER A 34 -21.88 15.36 -12.29
N TYR A 35 -21.46 15.65 -11.05
CA TYR A 35 -22.35 15.61 -9.88
C TYR A 35 -23.52 16.58 -10.02
N MET A 36 -23.25 17.83 -10.41
CA MET A 36 -24.28 18.85 -10.63
C MET A 36 -25.28 18.50 -11.74
N GLN A 37 -24.89 17.63 -12.67
CA GLN A 37 -25.75 17.12 -13.75
C GLN A 37 -26.51 15.84 -13.36
N GLY A 38 -26.38 15.35 -12.12
CA GLY A 38 -26.97 14.08 -11.68
C GLY A 38 -26.27 12.83 -12.24
N LYS A 39 -25.08 12.98 -12.84
CA LYS A 39 -24.29 11.87 -13.40
C LYS A 39 -23.36 11.29 -12.34
N SER A 40 -23.94 10.62 -11.35
CA SER A 40 -23.19 10.16 -10.16
C SER A 40 -22.09 9.15 -10.48
N VAL A 41 -22.31 8.22 -11.42
CA VAL A 41 -21.30 7.21 -11.80
C VAL A 41 -20.07 7.89 -12.40
N ASP A 42 -20.26 8.84 -13.32
CA ASP A 42 -19.17 9.60 -13.93
C ASP A 42 -18.42 10.42 -12.88
N SER A 43 -19.15 11.04 -11.95
CA SER A 43 -18.56 11.81 -10.85
C SER A 43 -17.64 10.95 -9.97
N ILE A 44 -18.08 9.74 -9.60
CA ILE A 44 -17.26 8.77 -8.87
C ILE A 44 -16.03 8.37 -9.68
N GLY A 45 -16.17 8.16 -10.99
CA GLY A 45 -15.04 7.87 -11.89
C GLY A 45 -13.95 8.95 -11.82
N TRP A 46 -14.35 10.22 -11.97
CA TRP A 46 -13.43 11.35 -11.88
C TRP A 46 -12.81 11.52 -10.49
N LEU A 47 -13.56 11.26 -9.41
CA LEU A 47 -13.00 11.28 -8.05
C LEU A 47 -11.94 10.18 -7.85
N ARG A 48 -12.13 8.99 -8.44
CA ARG A 48 -11.13 7.93 -8.40
C ARG A 48 -9.87 8.31 -9.17
N GLU A 49 -9.99 8.96 -10.32
CA GLU A 49 -8.84 9.48 -11.06
C GLU A 49 -8.08 10.54 -10.25
N ALA A 50 -8.80 11.49 -9.64
CA ALA A 50 -8.20 12.51 -8.77
C ALA A 50 -7.48 11.87 -7.58
N MET A 51 -8.12 10.89 -6.92
CA MET A 51 -7.56 10.14 -5.81
C MET A 51 -6.27 9.45 -6.21
N GLN A 52 -6.25 8.75 -7.35
CA GLN A 52 -5.03 8.09 -7.86
C GLN A 52 -3.89 9.10 -8.04
N GLY A 53 -4.16 10.25 -8.68
CA GLY A 53 -3.12 11.27 -8.92
C GLY A 53 -2.60 11.94 -7.64
N VAL A 54 -3.43 12.07 -6.60
CA VAL A 54 -2.97 12.50 -5.26
C VAL A 54 -2.14 11.39 -4.61
N TRP A 55 -2.65 10.16 -4.63
CA TRP A 55 -2.04 8.99 -4.00
C TRP A 55 -0.62 8.72 -4.49
N GLU A 56 -0.38 8.84 -5.80
CA GLU A 56 0.95 8.63 -6.39
C GLU A 56 2.01 9.58 -5.80
N LYS A 57 1.60 10.80 -5.42
CA LYS A 57 2.46 11.83 -4.82
C LYS A 57 2.55 11.73 -3.30
N THR A 58 1.61 11.04 -2.65
CA THR A 58 1.61 10.83 -1.20
C THR A 58 2.82 9.97 -0.79
N PRO A 59 3.59 10.36 0.24
CA PRO A 59 4.59 9.48 0.83
C PRO A 59 3.95 8.17 1.31
N LEU A 60 4.70 7.06 1.31
CA LEU A 60 4.20 5.85 1.96
C LEU A 60 4.02 6.17 3.44
N THR A 61 2.82 5.95 3.96
CA THR A 61 2.45 6.15 5.34
C THR A 61 1.52 5.04 5.81
N ILE A 62 1.33 4.93 7.11
CA ILE A 62 0.44 3.96 7.73
C ILE A 62 -0.75 4.68 8.36
N GLN A 63 -1.94 4.16 8.10
CA GLN A 63 -3.15 4.49 8.85
C GLN A 63 -3.64 3.27 9.63
N ASN A 64 -4.52 3.51 10.59
CA ASN A 64 -5.22 2.49 11.34
C ASN A 64 -4.30 1.40 11.94
N LEU A 65 -3.18 1.82 12.54
CA LEU A 65 -2.27 0.91 13.24
C LEU A 65 -2.93 0.45 14.54
N THR A 66 -3.30 -0.82 14.61
CA THR A 66 -4.03 -1.35 15.77
C THR A 66 -3.69 -2.80 16.05
N LEU A 67 -3.84 -3.18 17.32
CA LEU A 67 -3.74 -4.57 17.75
C LEU A 67 -5.07 -5.27 17.54
N ILE A 68 -5.02 -6.52 17.09
CA ILE A 68 -6.22 -7.33 16.82
C ILE A 68 -6.11 -8.71 17.45
N THR A 69 -7.25 -9.39 17.62
CA THR A 69 -7.32 -10.70 18.29
C THR A 69 -7.16 -11.89 17.36
N ASP A 70 -7.42 -11.72 16.07
CA ASP A 70 -7.48 -12.77 15.05
C ASP A 70 -7.04 -12.23 13.69
N GLN A 71 -6.88 -13.09 12.69
CA GLN A 71 -6.49 -12.63 11.35
C GLN A 71 -7.62 -11.79 10.72
N PRO A 72 -7.32 -10.63 10.13
CA PRO A 72 -8.33 -9.77 9.54
C PRO A 72 -8.95 -10.43 8.30
N GLN A 73 -10.24 -10.22 8.09
CA GLN A 73 -10.96 -10.78 6.92
C GLN A 73 -10.92 -9.86 5.70
N GLY A 74 -10.51 -8.60 5.88
CA GLY A 74 -10.44 -7.62 4.82
C GLY A 74 -10.11 -6.23 5.35
N TYR A 75 -10.04 -5.26 4.44
CA TYR A 75 -9.86 -3.85 4.77
C TYR A 75 -11.01 -3.38 5.67
N GLY A 76 -10.69 -2.89 6.86
CA GLY A 76 -11.67 -2.46 7.87
C GLY A 76 -12.44 -3.61 8.55
N VAL A 77 -12.12 -4.88 8.27
CA VAL A 77 -12.83 -6.05 8.83
C VAL A 77 -11.89 -6.83 9.74
N TYR A 78 -11.84 -6.39 11.00
CA TYR A 78 -10.99 -6.97 12.05
C TYR A 78 -11.64 -6.79 13.43
N THR A 79 -11.20 -7.59 14.40
CA THR A 79 -11.59 -7.47 15.81
C THR A 79 -10.48 -6.76 16.60
N PRO A 80 -10.66 -5.52 17.07
CA PRO A 80 -9.65 -4.83 17.88
C PRO A 80 -9.37 -5.58 19.18
N ARG A 81 -8.10 -5.66 19.56
CA ARG A 81 -7.70 -6.17 20.87
C ARG A 81 -7.89 -5.07 21.92
N ALA A 82 -8.45 -5.45 23.07
CA ALA A 82 -8.47 -4.58 24.24
C ALA A 82 -7.06 -4.51 24.86
N GLY A 83 -6.40 -3.37 24.72
CA GLY A 83 -5.10 -3.11 25.33
C GLY A 83 -3.91 -3.75 24.60
N SER A 84 -2.74 -3.58 25.20
CA SER A 84 -1.44 -3.96 24.62
C SER A 84 -0.64 -4.89 25.52
N GLU A 85 -1.32 -5.61 26.40
CA GLU A 85 -0.73 -6.55 27.34
C GLU A 85 -1.00 -8.00 26.89
N PHE A 86 0.03 -8.83 26.94
CA PHE A 86 0.05 -10.17 26.36
C PHE A 86 0.59 -11.18 27.36
N GLU A 87 -0.01 -12.37 27.35
CA GLU A 87 0.65 -13.56 27.89
C GLU A 87 1.76 -13.97 26.92
N SER A 88 2.88 -14.48 27.41
CA SER A 88 4.02 -14.87 26.55
C SER A 88 3.71 -15.95 25.50
N ILE A 89 2.54 -16.60 25.59
CA ILE A 89 2.05 -17.59 24.62
C ILE A 89 1.22 -16.98 23.49
N ASP A 90 0.62 -15.80 23.72
CA ASP A 90 -0.25 -15.15 22.75
C ASP A 90 0.60 -14.40 21.72
N PRO A 91 0.32 -14.53 20.41
CA PRO A 91 1.02 -13.73 19.42
C PRO A 91 0.54 -12.28 19.43
N LEU A 92 1.45 -11.37 19.11
CA LEU A 92 1.13 -10.00 18.76
C LEU A 92 0.62 -9.97 17.31
N ILE A 93 -0.64 -9.59 17.09
CA ILE A 93 -1.18 -9.37 15.74
C ILE A 93 -1.43 -7.87 15.54
N VAL A 94 -0.72 -7.29 14.58
CA VAL A 94 -0.76 -5.87 14.25
C VAL A 94 -1.43 -5.70 12.90
N TYR A 95 -2.56 -4.99 12.86
CA TYR A 95 -3.25 -4.57 11.65
C TYR A 95 -2.86 -3.15 11.28
N PHE A 96 -2.77 -2.87 9.98
CA PHE A 96 -2.52 -1.53 9.48
C PHE A 96 -2.91 -1.36 8.01
N GLU A 97 -3.09 -0.11 7.59
CA GLU A 97 -3.55 0.29 6.27
C GLU A 97 -2.52 1.20 5.59
N PRO A 98 -1.69 0.67 4.67
CA PRO A 98 -0.75 1.50 3.93
C PRO A 98 -1.46 2.46 2.97
N ILE A 99 -0.98 3.71 2.95
CA ILE A 99 -1.38 4.74 1.97
C ILE A 99 -0.15 5.27 1.26
N GLY A 100 -0.29 5.63 -0.02
CA GLY A 100 0.78 6.20 -0.83
C GLY A 100 1.70 5.17 -1.48
N GLN A 101 1.36 3.88 -1.40
CA GLN A 101 2.04 2.81 -2.14
C GLN A 101 1.97 3.02 -3.65
N THR A 102 3.05 2.67 -4.34
CA THR A 102 3.14 2.75 -5.79
C THR A 102 2.48 1.54 -6.45
N ALA A 103 1.39 1.81 -7.16
CA ALA A 103 0.80 0.87 -8.09
C ALA A 103 1.54 0.95 -9.43
N LYS A 104 2.04 -0.19 -9.93
CA LYS A 104 2.62 -0.27 -11.28
C LYS A 104 1.61 -0.92 -12.22
N LYS A 105 1.22 -0.23 -13.29
CA LYS A 105 0.34 -0.78 -14.32
C LYS A 105 1.15 -1.62 -15.32
N GLN A 106 0.71 -2.85 -15.56
CA GLN A 106 1.30 -3.82 -16.48
C GLN A 106 0.18 -4.49 -17.26
N GLY A 107 -0.05 -4.02 -18.49
CA GLY A 107 -1.25 -4.38 -19.25
C GLY A 107 -2.52 -4.00 -18.48
N ASP A 108 -3.38 -4.99 -18.24
CA ASP A 108 -4.65 -4.82 -17.50
C ASP A 108 -4.51 -4.96 -15.98
N TRP A 109 -3.31 -5.18 -15.46
CA TRP A 109 -3.08 -5.41 -14.04
C TRP A 109 -2.34 -4.23 -13.40
N TYR A 110 -2.73 -3.90 -12.19
CA TYR A 110 -1.93 -3.13 -11.24
C TYR A 110 -1.19 -4.11 -10.34
N THR A 111 0.09 -3.86 -10.10
CA THR A 111 0.92 -4.63 -9.17
C THR A 111 1.29 -3.76 -7.97
N PHE A 112 1.18 -4.32 -6.77
CA PHE A 112 1.53 -3.73 -5.49
C PHE A 112 2.50 -4.68 -4.79
N SER A 113 3.76 -4.27 -4.69
CA SER A 113 4.83 -5.12 -4.16
C SER A 113 5.41 -4.48 -2.91
N MET A 114 5.42 -5.24 -1.82
CA MET A 114 5.84 -4.76 -0.50
C MET A 114 6.85 -5.72 0.11
N SER A 115 7.81 -5.18 0.85
CA SER A 115 8.59 -5.95 1.82
C SER A 115 8.60 -5.25 3.16
N ALA A 116 8.92 -5.97 4.23
CA ALA A 116 9.10 -5.36 5.54
C ALA A 116 10.30 -5.93 6.28
N ASP A 117 10.94 -5.07 7.07
CA ASP A 117 11.89 -5.45 8.11
C ASP A 117 11.19 -5.39 9.48
N PHE A 118 11.71 -6.17 10.43
CA PHE A 118 11.25 -6.22 11.81
C PHE A 118 12.41 -5.98 12.78
N ALA A 119 12.14 -5.27 13.88
CA ALA A 119 13.00 -5.21 15.05
C ALA A 119 12.16 -5.29 16.33
N LEU A 120 12.70 -5.95 17.34
CA LEU A 120 12.15 -5.95 18.70
C LEU A 120 13.06 -5.14 19.61
N LEU A 121 12.50 -4.14 20.28
CA LEU A 121 13.19 -3.29 21.23
C LEU A 121 12.65 -3.52 22.65
N ASP A 122 13.53 -3.36 23.64
CA ASP A 122 13.14 -3.32 25.05
C ASP A 122 12.65 -1.91 25.49
N ALA A 123 12.34 -1.77 26.78
CA ALA A 123 11.90 -0.51 27.38
C ALA A 123 12.93 0.64 27.33
N LYS A 124 14.20 0.33 27.04
CA LYS A 124 15.30 1.30 26.92
C LYS A 124 15.68 1.53 25.45
N ASP A 125 14.82 1.12 24.51
CA ASP A 125 15.05 1.16 23.07
C ASP A 125 16.28 0.36 22.61
N GLN A 126 16.75 -0.61 23.41
CA GLN A 126 17.81 -1.53 22.98
C GLN A 126 17.23 -2.59 22.07
N VAL A 127 17.89 -2.82 20.93
CA VAL A 127 17.51 -3.84 19.96
C VAL A 127 17.81 -5.22 20.52
N LEU A 128 16.77 -6.00 20.80
CA LEU A 128 16.87 -7.39 21.26
C LEU A 128 16.95 -8.36 20.09
N ALA A 129 16.22 -8.06 19.00
CA ALA A 129 16.21 -8.87 17.79
C ALA A 129 15.97 -7.99 16.57
N ARG A 130 16.47 -8.43 15.41
CA ARG A 130 16.21 -7.80 14.11
C ARG A 130 16.14 -8.85 13.02
N GLN A 131 15.22 -8.68 12.09
CA GLN A 131 15.10 -9.50 10.90
C GLN A 131 14.81 -8.62 9.69
N ALA A 132 15.74 -8.55 8.76
CA ALA A 132 15.50 -7.91 7.48
C ALA A 132 14.62 -8.80 6.60
N ASP A 133 13.79 -8.17 5.74
CA ASP A 133 13.00 -8.86 4.73
C ASP A 133 12.14 -10.02 5.30
N PHE A 134 11.64 -9.88 6.53
CA PHE A 134 10.84 -10.93 7.19
C PHE A 134 9.50 -11.16 6.49
N TYR A 135 9.05 -10.19 5.71
CA TYR A 135 7.84 -10.25 4.91
C TYR A 135 8.11 -9.76 3.49
N LYS A 136 7.50 -10.43 2.50
CA LYS A 136 7.40 -10.00 1.10
C LYS A 136 6.03 -10.39 0.54
N SER A 137 5.44 -9.52 -0.27
CA SER A 137 4.22 -9.84 -1.01
C SER A 137 4.16 -9.15 -2.35
N ASP A 138 3.57 -9.85 -3.31
CA ASP A 138 3.22 -9.33 -4.63
C ASP A 138 1.72 -9.49 -4.85
N THR A 139 0.98 -8.39 -4.72
CA THR A 139 -0.46 -8.37 -4.97
C THR A 139 -0.76 -7.81 -6.35
N ARG A 140 -1.74 -8.38 -7.05
CA ARG A 140 -2.21 -7.88 -8.34
C ARG A 140 -3.70 -7.62 -8.30
N SER A 141 -4.14 -6.56 -8.97
CA SER A 141 -5.56 -6.20 -9.09
C SER A 141 -5.86 -5.66 -10.49
N ARG A 142 -7.09 -5.86 -10.97
CA ARG A 142 -7.57 -5.21 -12.21
C ARG A 142 -7.91 -3.73 -11.99
N ALA A 143 -8.00 -3.29 -10.72
CA ALA A 143 -8.28 -1.92 -10.34
C ALA A 143 -7.10 -1.32 -9.55
N PHE A 144 -7.00 0.01 -9.60
CA PHE A 144 -6.20 0.76 -8.63
C PHE A 144 -6.86 0.61 -7.25
N ASN A 145 -6.32 -0.26 -6.41
CA ASN A 145 -6.91 -0.59 -5.11
C ASN A 145 -6.43 0.39 -4.03
N THR A 146 -7.36 1.10 -3.41
CA THR A 146 -7.10 2.01 -2.29
C THR A 146 -7.41 1.34 -0.94
N GLU A 147 -8.29 0.34 -0.94
CA GLU A 147 -8.71 -0.47 0.18
C GLU A 147 -7.69 -1.61 0.38
N PHE A 148 -6.49 -1.24 0.81
CA PHE A 148 -5.38 -2.16 1.03
C PHE A 148 -5.05 -2.25 2.51
N MET A 149 -5.08 -3.47 3.06
CA MET A 149 -4.70 -3.75 4.45
C MET A 149 -3.57 -4.76 4.50
N MET A 150 -2.85 -4.72 5.61
CA MET A 150 -1.85 -5.71 5.96
C MET A 150 -1.98 -6.07 7.43
N SER A 151 -1.53 -7.26 7.78
CA SER A 151 -1.30 -7.60 9.18
C SER A 151 0.01 -8.36 9.35
N PHE A 152 0.65 -8.14 10.48
CA PHE A 152 1.84 -8.88 10.89
C PHE A 152 1.55 -9.63 12.18
N THR A 153 1.94 -10.90 12.22
CA THR A 153 1.84 -11.75 13.41
C THR A 153 3.25 -12.03 13.92
N VAL A 154 3.53 -11.62 15.15
CA VAL A 154 4.84 -11.80 15.80
C VAL A 154 4.66 -12.75 16.99
N PRO A 155 5.35 -13.91 17.00
CA PRO A 155 5.31 -14.80 18.15
C PRO A 155 6.02 -14.16 19.35
N LEU A 156 5.39 -14.21 20.53
CA LEU A 156 5.96 -13.68 21.77
C LEU A 156 6.61 -14.75 22.65
N LYS A 157 6.53 -16.02 22.25
CA LYS A 157 7.05 -17.16 23.00
C LYS A 157 8.54 -16.98 23.27
N GLY A 158 8.89 -17.00 24.56
CA GLY A 158 10.27 -16.88 25.04
C GLY A 158 10.69 -15.45 25.41
N LEU A 159 9.81 -14.45 25.24
CA LEU A 159 10.02 -13.14 25.84
C LEU A 159 9.82 -13.22 27.36
N ALA A 160 10.71 -12.57 28.09
CA ALA A 160 10.53 -12.38 29.53
C ALA A 160 9.38 -11.38 29.79
N PRO A 161 8.82 -11.35 31.01
CA PRO A 161 7.89 -10.29 31.39
C PRO A 161 8.55 -8.91 31.29
N GLY A 162 7.86 -7.95 30.70
CA GLY A 162 8.44 -6.63 30.45
C GLY A 162 7.71 -5.79 29.41
N GLN A 163 8.23 -4.59 29.16
CA GLN A 163 7.73 -3.68 28.12
C GLN A 163 8.62 -3.77 26.89
N TYR A 164 7.98 -3.76 25.72
CA TYR A 164 8.61 -3.98 24.43
C TYR A 164 8.01 -3.07 23.36
N LYS A 165 8.73 -2.95 22.25
CA LYS A 165 8.29 -2.25 21.05
C LYS A 165 8.60 -3.08 19.82
N ALA A 166 7.56 -3.47 19.09
CA ALA A 166 7.68 -4.08 17.77
C ALA A 166 7.82 -2.96 16.74
N VAL A 167 8.98 -2.86 16.08
CA VAL A 167 9.26 -1.85 15.07
C VAL A 167 9.27 -2.53 13.69
N PHE A 168 8.52 -1.96 12.76
CA PHE A 168 8.41 -2.44 11.39
C PHE A 168 8.86 -1.35 10.43
N THR A 169 9.64 -1.73 9.42
CA THR A 169 9.97 -0.86 8.28
C THR A 169 9.34 -1.43 7.03
N LEU A 170 8.19 -0.87 6.60
CA LEU A 170 7.54 -1.25 5.35
C LEU A 170 8.22 -0.54 4.17
N LYS A 171 8.52 -1.28 3.12
CA LYS A 171 9.19 -0.82 1.90
C LYS A 171 8.30 -1.12 0.71
N ASP A 172 8.04 -0.10 -0.09
CA ASP A 172 7.39 -0.26 -1.38
C ASP A 172 8.44 -0.68 -2.42
N MET A 173 8.29 -1.87 -2.99
CA MET A 173 9.24 -2.44 -3.93
C MET A 173 9.09 -1.88 -5.35
N ASN A 174 8.01 -1.15 -5.64
CA ASN A 174 7.81 -0.45 -6.91
C ASN A 174 8.40 0.97 -6.89
N SER A 175 8.89 1.43 -5.75
CA SER A 175 9.46 2.76 -5.59
C SER A 175 10.63 2.77 -4.60
N LYS A 176 11.03 3.96 -4.13
CA LYS A 176 11.99 4.12 -3.01
C LYS A 176 11.28 4.45 -1.70
N LYS A 177 9.94 4.46 -1.70
CA LYS A 177 9.15 4.86 -0.53
C LYS A 177 9.28 3.78 0.56
N LYS A 178 9.42 4.23 1.79
CA LYS A 178 9.42 3.39 2.98
C LYS A 178 8.81 4.16 4.14
N VAL A 179 8.26 3.44 5.09
CA VAL A 179 7.74 3.99 6.35
C VAL A 179 8.15 3.08 7.49
N GLU A 180 8.59 3.70 8.59
CA GLU A 180 8.83 2.99 9.84
C GLU A 180 7.71 3.32 10.83
N PHE A 181 7.22 2.31 11.53
CA PHE A 181 6.19 2.45 12.55
C PHE A 181 6.43 1.44 13.67
N ALA A 182 5.88 1.75 14.84
CA ALA A 182 6.14 0.98 16.04
C ALA A 182 4.85 0.68 16.79
N GLN A 183 4.76 -0.52 17.34
CA GLN A 183 3.67 -0.97 18.18
C GLN A 183 4.21 -1.34 19.57
N PRO A 184 3.98 -0.49 20.59
CA PRO A 184 4.29 -0.83 21.97
C PRO A 184 3.40 -1.96 22.48
N PHE A 185 3.97 -2.82 23.34
CA PHE A 185 3.24 -3.87 24.05
C PHE A 185 3.99 -4.29 25.34
N SER A 186 3.32 -5.03 26.22
CA SER A 186 3.91 -5.65 27.39
C SER A 186 3.62 -7.14 27.45
N VAL A 187 4.53 -7.90 28.06
CA VAL A 187 4.38 -9.34 28.35
C VAL A 187 4.28 -9.53 29.86
N LYS A 188 3.33 -10.37 30.30
CA LYS A 188 3.22 -10.85 31.70
C LYS A 188 4.03 -12.10 31.97
#